data_AF-A0A7H8TK04-F1
#
_entry.id   AF-A0A7H8TK04-F1
#
_cell.length_a   1.000
_cell.length_b   1.000
_cell.length_c   1.000
_cell.angle_alpha   90.00
_cell.angle_beta   90.00
_cell.angle_gamma   90.00
#
_symmetry.space_group_name_H-M   'P 1'
#
loop_
_entity.id
_entity.type
_entity.pdbx_description
1 polymer ?
#
loop_
_entity_poly.entity_id
_entity_poly.type
_entity_poly.pdbx_seq_one_letter_code
_entity_poly.pdbx_strand_id
1 'polypeptide(L)'
;MPFGRAMPIDDAVKLVPVYDPALRTFSVQLWKSGAPAGIHGLIEDFTDANKAVESINAFLQTAQVRELTNQELSDLGQELVLIKG
;
A
#
# COMPACT_ATOMS: atom_id res chain seq x y z
N MET A 1 -1.66 11.01 -10.09
CA MET A 1 -1.61 9.73 -9.35
C MET A 1 -3.00 9.45 -8.79
N PRO A 2 -3.77 8.52 -9.36
CA PRO A 2 -4.98 8.01 -8.70
C PRO A 2 -4.64 7.39 -7.34
N PHE A 3 -5.48 7.70 -6.35
CA PHE A 3 -5.45 7.09 -5.03
C PHE A 3 -6.59 6.07 -4.96
N GLY A 4 -6.26 4.88 -4.45
CA GLY A 4 -7.23 3.86 -4.14
C GLY A 4 -8.03 4.15 -2.89
N ARG A 5 -8.98 3.26 -2.64
CA ARG A 5 -9.73 3.23 -1.40
C ARG A 5 -8.77 3.03 -0.22
N ALA A 6 -8.90 3.90 0.78
CA ALA A 6 -8.17 3.73 2.02
C ALA A 6 -8.61 2.44 2.73
N MET A 7 -7.63 1.62 3.10
CA MET A 7 -7.80 0.36 3.81
C MET A 7 -7.36 0.55 5.27
N PRO A 8 -8.30 0.70 6.23
CA PRO A 8 -7.96 0.79 7.64
C PRO A 8 -7.38 -0.55 8.12
N ILE A 9 -6.24 -0.50 8.81
CA ILE A 9 -5.62 -1.64 9.51
C ILE A 9 -6.11 -1.68 10.96
N ASP A 10 -6.21 -0.51 11.60
CA ASP A 10 -6.74 -0.31 12.94
C ASP A 10 -7.29 1.13 13.07
N ASP A 11 -7.66 1.54 14.28
CA ASP A 11 -8.26 2.85 14.56
C ASP A 11 -7.35 4.04 14.19
N ALA A 12 -6.03 3.85 14.21
CA ALA A 12 -5.05 4.89 13.96
C ALA A 12 -4.31 4.71 12.63
N VAL A 13 -4.28 3.50 12.07
CA VAL A 13 -3.46 3.14 10.92
C VAL A 13 -4.32 2.78 9.71
N LYS A 14 -3.98 3.36 8.56
CA LYS A 14 -4.57 2.98 7.27
C LYS A 14 -3.52 2.95 6.17
N LEU A 15 -3.78 2.14 5.16
CA LEU A 15 -3.04 2.08 3.91
C LEU A 15 -3.84 2.74 2.79
N VAL A 16 -3.16 3.47 1.92
CA VAL A 16 -3.77 4.08 0.72
C VAL A 16 -2.98 3.60 -0.49
N PRO A 17 -3.55 2.70 -1.30
CA PRO A 17 -2.95 2.25 -2.55
C PRO A 17 -2.82 3.42 -3.53
N VAL A 18 -1.74 3.47 -4.29
CA VAL A 18 -1.46 4.52 -5.27
C VAL A 18 -0.89 3.90 -6.53
N TYR A 19 -1.35 4.38 -7.68
CA TYR A 19 -0.77 4.05 -8.98
C TYR A 19 -0.28 5.33 -9.65
N ASP A 20 0.96 5.32 -10.11
CA ASP A 20 1.50 6.39 -10.94
C ASP A 20 1.42 5.96 -12.41
N PRO A 21 0.54 6.57 -13.24
CA PRO A 21 0.41 6.19 -14.64
C PRO A 21 1.58 6.65 -15.52
N ALA A 22 2.33 7.69 -15.10
CA ALA A 22 3.49 8.17 -15.84
C ALA A 22 4.67 7.20 -15.67
N LEU A 23 4.86 6.70 -14.44
CA LEU A 23 5.91 5.73 -14.12
C LEU A 23 5.48 4.27 -14.29
N ARG A 24 4.16 4.02 -14.38
CA ARG A 24 3.53 2.69 -14.39
C ARG A 24 3.90 1.85 -13.16
N THR A 25 4.00 2.51 -12.02
CA THR A 25 4.39 1.90 -10.75
C THR A 25 3.27 1.97 -9.71
N PHE A 26 3.27 0.97 -8.84
CA PHE A 26 2.42 0.86 -7.66
C PHE A 26 3.16 1.34 -6.43
N SER A 27 2.47 2.02 -5.54
CA SER A 27 2.96 2.34 -4.20
C SER A 27 1.82 2.26 -3.20
N VAL A 28 2.17 2.19 -1.91
CA VAL A 28 1.19 2.19 -0.82
C VAL A 28 1.61 3.24 0.20
N GLN A 29 0.75 4.22 0.45
CA GLN A 29 0.99 5.20 1.50
C GLN A 29 0.52 4.67 2.84
N LEU A 30 1.40 4.72 3.83
CA LEU A 30 1.07 4.48 5.22
C LEU A 30 0.63 5.78 5.88
N TRP A 31 -0.50 5.76 6.55
CA TRP A 31 -1.01 6.87 7.34
C TRP A 31 -1.20 6.44 8.79
N LYS A 32 -0.74 7.27 9.73
CA LYS A 32 -0.89 7.08 11.18
C LYS A 32 -1.52 8.32 11.80
N SER A 33 -2.59 8.15 12.57
CA SER A 33 -3.31 9.22 13.27
C SER A 33 -3.64 10.42 12.38
N GLY A 34 -4.02 10.16 11.12
CA GLY A 34 -4.38 11.20 10.15
C GLY A 34 -3.21 11.87 9.42
N ALA A 35 -1.96 11.49 9.70
CA ALA A 35 -0.77 12.01 9.03
C ALA A 35 -0.10 10.95 8.14
N PRO A 36 0.48 11.33 6.98
CA PRO A 36 1.37 10.46 6.22
C PRO A 36 2.58 10.05 7.07
N ALA A 37 2.86 8.75 7.11
CA ALA A 37 3.92 8.17 7.93
C ALA A 37 4.96 7.38 7.11
N GLY A 38 4.69 7.09 5.85
CA GLY A 38 5.62 6.42 4.95
C GLY A 38 5.01 6.07 3.60
N ILE A 39 5.85 5.68 2.65
CA ILE A 39 5.45 5.24 1.31
C ILE A 39 6.23 3.97 0.98
N HIS A 40 5.51 2.88 0.74
CA HIS A 40 6.05 1.63 0.20
C HIS A 40 6.07 1.72 -1.33
N GLY A 41 7.21 1.45 -1.98
CA GLY A 41 7.36 1.68 -3.43
C GLY A 41 7.77 3.12 -3.77
N LEU A 42 8.45 3.81 -2.85
CA LEU A 42 9.01 5.14 -3.10
C LEU A 42 10.32 5.05 -3.92
N ILE A 43 11.14 4.05 -3.62
CA ILE A 43 12.43 3.80 -4.27
C ILE A 43 12.32 2.54 -5.15
N GLU A 44 11.42 1.64 -4.78
CA GLU A 44 11.16 0.39 -5.48
C GLU A 44 10.20 0.61 -6.66
N ASP A 45 10.63 0.22 -7.86
CA ASP A 45 9.80 0.27 -9.07
C ASP A 45 8.84 -0.94 -9.13
N PHE A 46 7.77 -0.91 -8.34
CA PHE A 46 6.74 -1.95 -8.42
C PHE A 46 5.89 -1.80 -9.67
N THR A 47 6.29 -2.43 -10.77
CA THR A 47 5.46 -2.50 -11.99
C THR A 47 4.39 -3.61 -11.93
N ASP A 48 4.42 -4.42 -10.87
CA ASP A 48 3.51 -5.54 -10.60
C ASP A 48 2.94 -5.37 -9.18
N ALA A 49 1.61 -5.38 -9.07
CA ALA A 49 0.91 -5.23 -7.80
C ALA A 49 1.26 -6.35 -6.81
N ASN A 50 1.51 -7.58 -7.29
CA ASN A 50 1.86 -8.70 -6.43
C ASN A 50 3.19 -8.46 -5.71
N LYS A 51 4.17 -7.84 -6.36
CA LYS A 51 5.46 -7.51 -5.73
C LYS A 51 5.32 -6.47 -4.61
N ALA A 52 4.42 -5.50 -4.80
CA ALA A 52 4.11 -4.53 -3.76
C ALA A 52 3.47 -5.24 -2.54
N VAL A 53 2.56 -6.20 -2.77
CA VAL A 53 1.90 -6.99 -1.71
C VAL A 53 2.89 -7.94 -1.01
N GLU A 54 3.74 -8.65 -1.74
CA GLU A 54 4.72 -9.60 -1.17
C GLU A 54 5.68 -8.96 -0.17
N SER A 55 6.02 -7.68 -0.38
CA SER A 55 6.98 -6.94 0.43
C SER A 55 6.34 -6.01 1.46
N ILE A 56 5.00 -5.85 1.47
CA ILE A 56 4.32 -4.86 2.32
C ILE A 56 4.54 -5.14 3.81
N ASN A 57 4.54 -6.40 4.24
CA ASN A 57 4.70 -6.75 5.65
C ASN A 57 6.10 -6.39 6.17
N ALA A 58 7.14 -6.50 5.34
CA ALA A 58 8.50 -6.06 5.72
C ALA A 58 8.57 -4.53 5.89
N PHE A 59 7.88 -3.78 5.03
CA PHE A 59 7.73 -2.32 5.17
C PHE A 59 6.96 -1.96 6.45
N LEU A 60 5.84 -2.63 6.73
CA LEU A 60 5.02 -2.39 7.93
C LEU A 60 5.80 -2.71 9.21
N GLN A 61 6.56 -3.80 9.23
CA GLN A 61 7.41 -4.16 10.35
C GLN A 61 8.46 -3.08 10.65
N THR A 62 9.11 -2.55 9.61
CA THR A 62 10.06 -1.42 9.74
C THR A 62 9.37 -0.17 10.30
N ALA A 63 8.11 0.04 9.91
CA ALA A 63 7.28 1.12 10.41
C ALA A 63 6.64 0.82 11.79
N GLN A 64 6.96 -0.29 12.47
CA GLN A 64 6.33 -0.71 13.73
C GLN A 64 4.79 -0.80 13.65
N VAL A 65 4.28 -1.30 12.51
CA VAL A 65 2.88 -1.64 12.30
C VAL A 65 2.76 -3.16 12.24
N ARG A 66 1.66 -3.72 12.73
CA ARG A 66 1.41 -5.16 12.64
C ARG A 66 1.41 -5.63 11.17
N GLU A 67 1.69 -6.91 10.98
CA GLU A 67 1.50 -7.55 9.68
C GLU A 67 0.02 -7.56 9.28
N LEU A 68 -0.20 -7.51 7.97
CA LEU A 68 -1.50 -7.73 7.38
C LEU A 68 -1.87 -9.22 7.45
N THR A 69 -3.15 -9.48 7.69
CA THR A 69 -3.73 -10.81 7.52
C THR A 69 -3.78 -11.18 6.03
N ASN A 70 -3.95 -12.47 5.73
CA ASN A 70 -4.10 -12.94 4.35
C ASN A 70 -5.27 -12.29 3.62
N GLN A 71 -6.36 -11.98 4.33
CA GLN A 71 -7.50 -11.28 3.74
C GLN A 71 -7.15 -9.84 3.39
N GLU A 72 -6.49 -9.10 4.30
CA GLU A 72 -6.05 -7.72 4.05
C GLU A 72 -5.01 -7.64 2.92
N LEU A 73 -4.13 -8.63 2.80
CA LEU A 73 -3.20 -8.74 1.65
C LEU A 73 -3.95 -8.94 0.34
N SER A 74 -4.97 -9.82 0.33
CA SER A 74 -5.82 -10.03 -0.85
C SER A 74 -6.57 -8.76 -1.22
N ASP A 75 -7.17 -8.07 -0.26
CA ASP A 75 -7.93 -6.83 -0.49
C ASP A 75 -7.03 -5.71 -1.01
N LEU A 76 -5.82 -5.58 -0.45
CA LEU A 76 -4.81 -4.63 -0.94
C LEU A 76 -4.40 -4.93 -2.39
N GLY A 77 -4.16 -6.20 -2.72
CA GLY A 77 -3.81 -6.61 -4.09
C GLY A 77 -4.92 -6.29 -5.09
N GLN A 78 -6.17 -6.56 -4.73
CA GLN A 78 -7.33 -6.22 -5.57
C GLN A 78 -7.43 -4.71 -5.79
N GLU A 79 -7.29 -3.91 -4.73
CA GLU A 79 -7.37 -2.46 -4.85
C GLU A 79 -6.24 -1.90 -5.74
N LEU A 80 -5.01 -2.41 -5.59
CA LEU A 80 -3.88 -2.03 -6.46
C LEU A 80 -4.18 -2.33 -7.94
N VAL A 81 -4.80 -3.47 -8.25
CA VAL A 81 -5.20 -3.78 -9.63
C VAL A 81 -6.32 -2.85 -10.10
N LEU A 82 -7.32 -2.58 -9.27
CA LEU A 82 -8.47 -1.74 -9.61
C LEU A 82 -8.08 -0.28 -9.88
N ILE A 83 -7.16 0.30 -9.09
CA ILE A 83 -6.76 1.71 -9.26
C ILE A 83 -5.95 1.98 -10.53
N LYS A 84 -5.33 0.94 -11.09
CA LYS A 84 -4.60 1.05 -12.35
C LYS A 84 -5.54 1.27 -13.53
N GLY A 85 -6.78 0.80 -13.42
CA GLY A 85 -7.77 0.79 -14.50
C GLY A 85 -7.70 -0.47 -15.35
#